data_AF-A0A2E1N346-F1
#
_entry.id   AF-A0A2E1N346-F1
#
_cell.length_a   1.000
_cell.length_b   1.000
_cell.length_c   1.000
_cell.angle_alpha   90.00
_cell.angle_beta   90.00
_cell.angle_gamma   90.00
#
_symmetry.space_group_name_H-M   'P 1'
#
loop_
_entity.id
_entity.type
_entity.pdbx_description
1 polymer ?
#
loop_
_entity_poly.entity_id
_entity_poly.type
_entity_poly.pdbx_seq_one_letter_code
_entity_poly.pdbx_strand_id
1 'polypeptide(L)' 'MLVVIAGGIFLGFRLDDYFNNSNKLFTIIFSLLSISISIYYIISQVTKND' A
#
# COMPACT_ATOMS: atom_id res chain seq x y z
N MET A 1 -9.10 1.13 -5.82
CA MET A 1 -8.45 0.07 -5.01
C MET A 1 -7.24 -0.53 -5.71
N LEU A 2 -7.39 -1.16 -6.88
CA LEU A 2 -6.26 -1.73 -7.64
C LEU A 2 -5.12 -0.74 -7.90
N VAL A 3 -5.44 0.51 -8.23
CA VAL A 3 -4.45 1.57 -8.46
C VAL A 3 -3.64 1.91 -7.18
N VAL A 4 -4.29 1.89 -6.01
CA VAL A 4 -3.65 2.20 -4.72
C VAL A 4 -2.72 1.06 -4.30
N ILE A 5 -3.14 -0.19 -4.55
CA ILE A 5 -2.36 -1.39 -4.26
C ILE A 5 -1.17 -1.49 -5.22
N ALA A 6 -1.39 -1.36 -6.53
CA ALA A 6 -0.33 -1.39 -7.53
C ALA A 6 0.67 -0.24 -7.35
N GLY A 7 0.18 0.97 -7.08
CA GLY A 7 1.04 2.12 -6.78
C GLY A 7 1.87 1.92 -5.50
N GLY A 8 1.27 1.33 -4.47
CA GLY A 8 1.97 1.06 -3.21
C GLY A 8 3.04 -0.03 -3.33
N ILE A 9 2.75 -1.11 -4.05
CA ILE A 9 3.73 -2.17 -4.30
C ILE A 9 4.88 -1.62 -5.16
N PHE A 10 4.58 -0.84 -6.20
CA PHE A 10 5.61 -0.28 -7.08
C PHE A 10 6.54 0.70 -6.34
N LEU A 11 5.99 1.56 -5.49
CA LEU A 11 6.77 2.46 -4.65
C LEU A 11 7.61 1.70 -3.63
N GLY A 12 7.03 0.72 -2.93
CA GLY A 12 7.75 -0.12 -1.97
C GLY A 12 8.90 -0.90 -2.61
N PHE A 13 8.68 -1.44 -3.81
CA PHE A 13 9.69 -2.21 -4.55
C PHE A 13 10.84 -1.32 -5.01
N ARG A 14 10.55 -0.13 -5.55
CA ARG A 14 11.59 0.82 -5.98
C ARG A 14 12.40 1.37 -4.81
N LEU A 15 11.79 1.48 -3.63
CA LEU A 15 12.46 1.92 -2.41
C LEU A 15 13.34 0.83 -1.80
N ASP A 16 12.90 -0.43 -1.81
CA ASP A 16 13.73 -1.58 -1.40
C ASP A 16 14.97 -1.74 -2.30
N ASP A 17 14.81 -1.53 -3.62
CA ASP A 17 15.91 -1.61 -4.59
C ASP A 17 16.92 -0.49 -4.39
N TYR A 18 16.45 0.74 -4.12
CA TYR A 18 17.33 1.89 -3.82
C TYR A 18 18.14 1.72 -2.53
N PHE A 19 17.55 1.10 -1.50
CA PHE A 19 18.23 0.85 -0.23
C PHE A 19 19.07 -0.43 -0.23
N ASN A 20 19.16 -1.16 -1.35
CA ASN A 20 19.83 -2.47 -1.46
C ASN A 20 19.41 -3.43 -0.34
N ASN A 21 18.16 -3.32 0.09
CA ASN A 21 17.64 -3.99 1.28
C ASN A 21 17.13 -5.37 0.86
N SER A 22 18.02 -6.38 0.90
CA SER A 22 17.69 -7.77 0.54
C SER A 22 16.47 -8.35 1.28
N ASN A 23 16.12 -7.76 2.44
CA ASN A 23 15.03 -8.23 3.30
C ASN A 23 13.64 -7.74 2.90
N LYS A 24 13.50 -6.96 1.82
CA LYS A 24 12.21 -6.47 1.29
C LYS A 24 11.25 -5.84 2.32
N LEU A 25 11.82 -5.24 3.36
CA LEU A 25 11.05 -4.72 4.50
C LEU A 25 10.18 -3.53 4.09
N PHE A 26 10.66 -2.70 3.16
CA PHE A 26 9.89 -1.55 2.70
C PHE A 26 8.69 -2.01 1.87
N THR A 27 8.83 -3.02 1.01
CA THR A 27 7.71 -3.62 0.27
C THR A 27 6.65 -4.17 1.22
N ILE A 28 7.06 -4.85 2.30
CA ILE A 28 6.12 -5.39 3.30
C ILE A 28 5.36 -4.27 4.01
N ILE A 29 6.06 -3.25 4.50
CA ILE A 29 5.45 -2.10 5.19
C ILE A 29 4.50 -1.36 4.25
N PHE A 30 4.94 -1.09 3.01
CA PHE A 30 4.14 -0.35 2.03
C PHE A 30 2.90 -1.13 1.56
N SER A 31 3.03 -2.46 1.43
CA SER A 31 1.90 -3.34 1.14
C SER A 31 0.88 -3.31 2.28
N LEU A 32 1.35 -3.43 3.54
CA LEU A 32 0.48 -3.36 4.72
C LEU A 32 -0.26 -2.02 4.79
N LEU A 33 0.46 -0.92 4.56
CA LEU A 33 -0.10 0.43 4.58
C LEU A 33 -1.13 0.63 3.46
N SER A 34 -0.86 0.12 2.27
CA SER A 34 -1.78 0.19 1.12
C SER A 34 -3.07 -0.61 1.36
N ILE A 35 -2.97 -1.77 2.02
CA ILE A 35 -4.13 -2.57 2.42
C ILE A 35 -4.96 -1.81 3.47
N SER A 36 -4.31 -1.25 4.50
CA SER A 36 -5.00 -0.44 5.52
C SER A 36 -5.74 0.75 4.91
N ILE A 37 -5.10 1.48 3.99
CA ILE A 37 -5.73 2.61 3.28
C ILE A 37 -6.90 2.12 2.42
N SER A 38 -6.78 0.99 1.72
CA SER A 38 -7.87 0.42 0.95
C SER A 38 -9.08 0.08 1.82
N ILE A 39 -8.86 -0.53 2.99
CA ILE A 39 -9.93 -0.87 3.92
C ILE A 39 -10.59 0.39 4.46
N TYR A 40 -9.79 1.37 4.90
CA TYR A 40 -10.32 2.65 5.37
C TYR A 40 -11.15 3.36 4.30
N TYR A 41 -10.67 3.35 3.05
CA TYR A 41 -11.38 3.94 1.93
C TYR A 41 -12.73 3.26 1.70
N ILE A 42 -12.81 1.92 1.72
CA ILE A 42 -14.10 1.21 1.64
C ILE A 42 -15.01 1.62 2.78
N ILE A 43 -14.54 1.57 4.03
CA ILE A 43 -15.35 1.89 5.21
C ILE A 43 -15.92 3.30 5.08
N SER A 44 -15.07 4.28 4.76
CA SER A 44 -15.49 5.66 4.55
C SER A 44 -16.50 5.80 3.39
N GLN A 45 -16.34 5.03 2.31
CA GLN A 45 -17.27 5.08 1.17
C GLN A 45 -18.64 4.48 1.54
N VAL A 46 -18.66 3.40 2.33
CA VAL A 46 -19.90 2.79 2.81
C VAL A 46 -20.61 3.70 3.81
N THR A 47 -19.90 4.25 4.79
CA THR A 47 -20.47 5.12 5.84
C THR A 47 -20.94 6.49 5.34
N LYS A 48 -20.43 6.96 4.20
CA LYS A 48 -20.74 8.30 3.66
C LYS A 48 -21.91 8.31 2.67
N ASN A 49 -22.46 7.14 2.34
CA ASN A 49 -23.65 6.99 1.49
C ASN A 49 -24.97 6.85 2.29
N ASP A 50 -24.99 7.27 3.56
CA ASP A 50 -26.23 7.51 4.34
C ASP A 50 -26.58 9.00 4.38
#